data_AF-A0A852DBA9-F1
#
_entry.id   AF-A0A852DBA9-F1
#
_cell.length_a   1.000
_cell.length_b   1.000
_cell.length_c   1.000
_cell.angle_alpha   90.00
_cell.angle_beta   90.00
_cell.angle_gamma   90.00
#
_symmetry.space_group_name_H-M   'P 1'
#
loop_
_entity.id
_entity.type
_entity.pdbx_description
1 polymer ?
#
loop_
_entity_poly.entity_id
_entity_poly.type
_entity_poly.pdbx_seq_one_letter_code
_entity_poly.pdbx_strand_id
1 'polypeptide(L)'
;RREQARLRAGVLEEDTEPWQKEPQFSGLRRVGGVDLSYSKGDESRACASLVVLSYPDLEVLYQDCRMVPVTAPYVAGFLAFREVPVLVEAVQRLQQEEPQLQPQVLLVDGNGLLHPRGFGIACHLGVLTDLPCIGVAKNLLHVDGLVRDEQHKEQVRSLQRSGEAFPLTGTSGKVLGMVLRSHENSSRPLYVSVGHRVSLGTAVSLVRACCRFRV
;
A
#
# COMPACT_ATOMS: atom_id res chain seq x y z
N ARG A 1 -16.38 -14.05 0.42
CA ARG A 1 -15.49 -15.09 1.00
C ARG A 1 -14.80 -15.94 -0.06
N ARG A 2 -15.52 -16.72 -0.88
CA ARG A 2 -14.91 -17.51 -1.99
C ARG A 2 -14.08 -16.67 -2.94
N GLU A 3 -14.62 -15.53 -3.38
CA GLU A 3 -13.92 -14.63 -4.31
C GLU A 3 -12.62 -14.06 -3.72
N GLN A 4 -12.62 -13.70 -2.43
CA GLN A 4 -11.41 -13.24 -1.76
C GLN A 4 -10.32 -14.31 -1.73
N ALA A 5 -10.69 -15.58 -1.49
CA ALA A 5 -9.73 -16.68 -1.51
C ALA A 5 -9.18 -16.93 -2.92
N ARG A 6 -10.04 -16.84 -3.95
CA ARG A 6 -9.64 -16.95 -5.36
C ARG A 6 -8.63 -15.87 -5.74
N LEU A 7 -8.96 -14.60 -5.48
CA LEU A 7 -8.08 -13.47 -5.80
C LEU A 7 -6.79 -13.48 -4.97
N ARG A 8 -6.86 -13.88 -3.70
CA ARG A 8 -5.68 -14.04 -2.84
C ARG A 8 -4.67 -15.02 -3.42
N ALA A 9 -5.12 -16.09 -4.06
CA ALA A 9 -4.22 -17.06 -4.69
C ALA A 9 -3.42 -16.46 -5.87
N GLY A 10 -3.84 -15.32 -6.41
CA GLY A 10 -3.11 -14.58 -7.44
C GLY A 10 -2.08 -13.58 -6.90
N VAL A 11 -1.92 -13.43 -5.59
CA VAL A 11 -0.91 -12.50 -5.04
C VAL A 11 0.49 -13.06 -5.27
N LEU A 12 1.34 -12.28 -5.93
CA LEU A 12 2.76 -12.55 -6.08
C LEU A 12 3.54 -11.76 -5.03
N GLU A 13 4.37 -12.45 -4.24
CA GLU A 13 5.13 -11.87 -3.12
C GLU A 13 6.61 -11.59 -3.47
N GLU A 14 6.93 -11.58 -4.76
CA GLU A 14 8.28 -11.48 -5.30
C GLU A 14 8.40 -10.35 -6.35
N ASP A 15 9.63 -9.95 -6.63
CA ASP A 15 9.93 -8.93 -7.62
C ASP A 15 9.82 -9.50 -9.04
N THR A 16 8.91 -8.90 -9.83
CA THR A 16 8.56 -9.34 -11.19
C THR A 16 9.09 -8.41 -12.28
N GLU A 17 9.54 -7.20 -11.92
CA GLU A 17 9.99 -6.18 -12.86
C GLU A 17 11.50 -5.95 -12.79
N PRO A 18 12.19 -5.63 -13.91
CA PRO A 18 13.63 -5.38 -13.89
C PRO A 18 14.06 -4.28 -12.93
N TRP A 19 13.33 -3.14 -12.92
CA TRP A 19 13.66 -1.97 -12.09
C TRP A 19 13.68 -2.26 -10.58
N GLN A 20 13.01 -3.32 -10.12
CA GLN A 20 12.97 -3.71 -8.71
C GLN A 20 14.30 -4.29 -8.22
N LYS A 21 15.10 -4.82 -9.15
CA LYS A 21 16.39 -5.46 -8.86
C LYS A 21 17.56 -4.52 -9.13
N GLU A 22 17.31 -3.41 -9.82
CA GLU A 22 18.32 -2.42 -10.15
C GLU A 22 18.67 -1.53 -8.95
N PRO A 23 19.95 -1.16 -8.76
CA PRO A 23 20.33 -0.17 -7.76
C PRO A 23 19.55 1.13 -7.94
N GLN A 24 19.10 1.70 -6.82
CA GLN A 24 18.31 2.96 -6.79
C GLN A 24 17.06 2.91 -7.69
N PHE A 25 16.55 1.72 -8.00
CA PHE A 25 15.41 1.50 -8.87
C PHE A 25 15.59 2.08 -10.29
N SER A 26 16.80 1.97 -10.86
CA SER A 26 17.05 2.40 -12.25
C SER A 26 16.01 1.79 -13.20
N GLY A 27 15.39 2.63 -14.03
CA GLY A 27 14.27 2.25 -14.90
C GLY A 27 12.87 2.50 -14.31
N LEU A 28 12.75 2.78 -13.01
CA LEU A 28 11.53 3.32 -12.41
C LEU A 28 11.43 4.82 -12.74
N ARG A 29 10.31 5.23 -13.34
CA ARG A 29 10.04 6.60 -13.77
C ARG A 29 8.77 7.19 -13.16
N ARG A 30 7.82 6.33 -12.76
CA ARG A 30 6.50 6.73 -12.29
C ARG A 30 6.03 5.88 -11.13
N VAL A 31 5.72 6.54 -10.02
CA VAL A 31 5.12 5.93 -8.83
C VAL A 31 3.72 6.49 -8.65
N GLY A 32 2.72 5.62 -8.57
CA GLY A 32 1.36 6.02 -8.27
C GLY A 32 1.07 6.00 -6.77
N GLY A 33 0.19 6.88 -6.33
CA GLY A 33 -0.38 6.89 -4.99
C GLY A 33 -1.89 6.80 -5.06
N VAL A 34 -2.50 6.00 -4.19
CA VAL A 34 -3.97 5.93 -4.08
C VAL A 34 -4.44 6.06 -2.64
N ASP A 35 -5.55 6.79 -2.48
CA ASP A 35 -6.26 6.95 -1.22
C ASP A 35 -7.77 6.90 -1.46
N LEU A 36 -8.51 6.49 -0.43
CA LEU A 36 -9.96 6.59 -0.39
C LEU A 36 -10.39 7.16 0.96
N SER A 37 -11.03 8.32 0.93
CA SER A 37 -11.46 9.05 2.12
C SER A 37 -12.98 9.23 2.12
N TYR A 38 -13.67 8.73 3.15
CA TYR A 38 -15.13 8.90 3.27
C TYR A 38 -15.51 10.32 3.67
N SER A 39 -16.69 10.75 3.20
CA SER A 39 -17.27 12.02 3.60
C SER A 39 -17.62 12.00 5.09
N LYS A 40 -17.30 13.08 5.80
CA LYS A 40 -17.57 13.16 7.24
C LYS A 40 -19.08 13.05 7.50
N GLY A 41 -19.50 12.02 8.22
CA GLY A 41 -20.91 11.76 8.53
C GLY A 41 -21.70 11.07 7.43
N ASP A 42 -21.06 10.66 6.33
CA ASP A 42 -21.70 9.94 5.22
C ASP A 42 -20.79 8.82 4.69
N GLU A 43 -21.08 7.58 5.11
CA GLU A 43 -20.36 6.38 4.68
C GLU A 43 -20.77 5.88 3.27
N SER A 44 -21.75 6.53 2.64
CA SER A 44 -22.20 6.22 1.28
C SER A 44 -21.45 7.01 0.21
N ARG A 45 -20.60 7.98 0.60
CA ARG A 45 -19.83 8.81 -0.31
C ARG A 45 -18.36 8.86 0.11
N ALA A 46 -17.47 8.60 -0.83
CA ALA A 46 -16.04 8.73 -0.62
C ALA A 46 -15.39 9.57 -1.73
N CYS A 47 -14.25 10.17 -1.43
CA CYS A 47 -13.34 10.72 -2.41
C CYS A 47 -12.29 9.67 -2.72
N ALA A 48 -12.24 9.20 -3.97
CA ALA A 48 -11.17 8.37 -4.48
C ALA A 48 -10.12 9.26 -5.13
N SER A 49 -8.86 9.07 -4.78
CA SER A 49 -7.73 9.78 -5.37
C SER A 49 -6.74 8.80 -5.97
N LEU A 50 -6.33 9.06 -7.21
CA LEU A 50 -5.18 8.47 -7.88
C LEU A 50 -4.25 9.61 -8.29
N VAL A 51 -3.00 9.55 -7.86
CA VAL A 51 -1.94 10.45 -8.30
C VAL A 51 -0.81 9.65 -8.93
N VAL A 52 -0.11 10.23 -9.90
CA VAL A 52 1.14 9.68 -10.43
C VAL A 52 2.22 10.72 -10.29
N LEU A 53 3.32 10.34 -9.65
CA LEU A 53 4.49 11.18 -9.48
C LEU A 53 5.63 10.68 -10.37
N SER A 54 6.48 11.60 -10.83
CA SER A 54 7.78 11.27 -11.40
C SER A 54 8.67 10.62 -10.35
N TYR A 55 9.59 9.78 -10.80
CA TYR A 55 10.63 9.19 -9.96
C TYR A 55 11.99 9.41 -10.62
N PRO A 56 13.03 9.86 -9.88
CA PRO A 56 13.08 10.02 -8.42
C PRO A 56 12.63 11.40 -7.91
N ASP A 57 12.23 12.33 -8.77
CA ASP A 57 11.99 13.74 -8.37
C ASP A 57 10.72 13.95 -7.52
N LEU A 58 9.78 13.00 -7.59
CA LEU A 58 8.52 13.01 -6.83
C LEU A 58 7.66 14.25 -7.14
N GLU A 59 7.64 14.65 -8.41
CA GLU A 59 6.77 15.73 -8.92
C GLU A 59 5.47 15.14 -9.46
N VAL A 60 4.33 15.80 -9.20
CA VAL A 60 3.02 15.31 -9.66
C VAL A 60 2.91 15.44 -11.17
N LEU A 61 2.72 14.32 -11.87
CA LEU A 61 2.50 14.25 -13.31
C LEU A 61 1.01 14.10 -13.67
N TYR A 62 0.25 13.44 -12.80
CA TYR A 62 -1.18 13.19 -12.98
C TYR A 62 -1.91 13.20 -11.64
N GLN A 63 -3.15 13.67 -11.65
CA GLN A 63 -4.05 13.64 -10.50
C GLN A 63 -5.49 13.41 -11.01
N ASP A 64 -6.19 12.49 -10.36
CA ASP A 64 -7.62 12.28 -10.53
C ASP A 64 -8.26 12.06 -9.17
N CYS A 65 -9.15 12.97 -8.79
CA CYS A 65 -9.83 12.98 -7.50
C CYS A 65 -11.33 13.08 -7.75
N ARG A 66 -12.09 12.04 -7.41
CA ARG A 66 -13.54 12.00 -7.67
C ARG A 66 -14.32 11.62 -6.42
N MET A 67 -15.39 12.37 -6.20
CA MET A 67 -16.44 11.96 -5.27
C MET A 67 -17.24 10.83 -5.91
N VAL A 68 -17.33 9.70 -5.22
CA VAL A 68 -17.97 8.48 -5.71
C VAL A 68 -18.98 7.94 -4.70
N PRO A 69 -20.06 7.30 -5.16
CA PRO A 69 -20.93 6.53 -4.29
C PRO A 69 -20.27 5.22 -3.88
N VAL A 70 -20.39 4.85 -2.60
CA VAL A 70 -19.92 3.57 -2.05
C VAL A 70 -21.15 2.76 -1.64
N THR A 71 -21.62 1.90 -2.53
CA THR A 71 -22.90 1.19 -2.40
C THR A 71 -22.80 -0.15 -1.66
N ALA A 72 -21.62 -0.76 -1.62
CA ALA A 72 -21.41 -2.01 -0.88
C ALA A 72 -21.48 -1.78 0.64
N PRO A 73 -22.03 -2.71 1.44
CA PRO A 73 -22.14 -2.56 2.89
C PRO A 73 -20.78 -2.72 3.61
N TYR A 74 -20.64 -2.08 4.78
CA TYR A 74 -19.48 -2.29 5.66
C TYR A 74 -19.52 -3.67 6.32
N VAL A 75 -18.51 -4.48 6.03
CA VAL A 75 -18.28 -5.75 6.74
C VAL A 75 -16.82 -5.84 7.12
N ALA A 76 -16.54 -6.01 8.41
CA ALA A 76 -15.17 -6.06 8.93
C ALA A 76 -14.30 -7.09 8.19
N GLY A 77 -13.13 -6.63 7.71
CA GLY A 77 -12.20 -7.41 6.88
C GLY A 77 -12.63 -7.65 5.42
N PHE A 78 -13.69 -6.99 4.95
CA PHE A 78 -14.09 -6.94 3.54
C PHE A 78 -14.13 -5.50 3.01
N LEU A 79 -13.50 -4.55 3.72
CA LEU A 79 -13.46 -3.14 3.32
C LEU A 79 -12.99 -2.97 1.87
N ALA A 80 -11.98 -3.74 1.45
CA ALA A 80 -11.48 -3.71 0.08
C ALA A 80 -12.57 -3.98 -0.99
N PHE A 81 -13.63 -4.72 -0.71
CA PHE A 81 -14.73 -4.91 -1.68
C PHE A 81 -15.58 -3.67 -1.88
N ARG A 82 -15.56 -2.71 -0.94
CA ARG A 82 -16.21 -1.41 -1.08
C ARG A 82 -15.36 -0.44 -1.89
N GLU A 83 -14.05 -0.49 -1.68
CA GLU A 83 -13.13 0.59 -2.09
C GLU A 83 -12.41 0.27 -3.40
N VAL A 84 -12.00 -0.99 -3.59
CA VAL A 84 -11.18 -1.40 -4.74
C VAL A 84 -11.87 -1.21 -6.08
N PRO A 85 -13.18 -1.48 -6.27
CA PRO A 85 -13.81 -1.25 -7.57
C PRO A 85 -13.66 0.20 -8.06
N VAL A 86 -13.74 1.16 -7.14
CA VAL A 86 -13.56 2.59 -7.46
C VAL A 86 -12.11 2.90 -7.83
N LEU A 87 -11.16 2.34 -7.08
CA LEU A 87 -9.73 2.55 -7.37
C LEU A 87 -9.31 1.88 -8.68
N VAL A 88 -9.86 0.70 -9.00
CA VAL A 88 -9.68 0.03 -10.30
C VAL A 88 -10.22 0.91 -11.43
N GLU A 89 -11.40 1.51 -11.26
CA GLU A 89 -11.95 2.44 -12.26
C GLU A 89 -11.03 3.65 -12.47
N ALA A 90 -10.46 4.22 -11.41
CA ALA A 90 -9.51 5.33 -11.52
C ALA A 90 -8.24 4.93 -12.32
N VAL A 91 -7.71 3.73 -12.07
CA VAL A 91 -6.55 3.21 -12.83
C VAL A 91 -6.91 2.95 -14.29
N GLN A 92 -8.06 2.35 -14.56
CA GLN A 92 -8.55 2.08 -15.92
C GLN A 92 -8.78 3.38 -16.70
N ARG A 93 -9.31 4.41 -16.03
CA ARG A 93 -9.51 5.72 -16.62
C ARG A 93 -8.20 6.39 -17.00
N LEU A 94 -7.21 6.39 -16.09
CA LEU A 94 -5.86 6.85 -16.41
C LEU A 94 -5.29 6.11 -17.63
N GLN A 95 -5.44 4.79 -17.70
CA GLN A 95 -4.95 4.00 -18.83
C GLN A 95 -5.64 4.37 -20.16
N GLN A 96 -6.89 4.80 -20.13
CA GLN A 96 -7.63 5.23 -21.32
C GLN A 96 -7.31 6.67 -21.73
N GLU A 97 -7.20 7.57 -20.76
CA GLU A 97 -7.03 9.02 -20.99
C GLU A 97 -5.56 9.40 -21.22
N GLU A 98 -4.63 8.87 -20.42
CA GLU A 98 -3.21 9.24 -20.43
C GLU A 98 -2.30 7.99 -20.24
N PRO A 99 -2.33 6.99 -21.15
CA PRO A 99 -1.62 5.71 -21.01
C PRO A 99 -0.10 5.85 -20.78
N GLN A 100 0.52 6.89 -21.32
CA GLN A 100 1.95 7.19 -21.14
C GLN A 100 2.31 7.57 -19.69
N LEU A 101 1.31 7.96 -18.89
CA LEU A 101 1.45 8.29 -17.47
C LEU A 101 1.11 7.11 -16.56
N GLN A 102 0.87 5.91 -17.09
CA GLN A 102 0.57 4.74 -16.26
C GLN A 102 1.72 4.47 -15.26
N PRO A 103 1.43 4.34 -13.96
CA PRO A 103 2.45 4.09 -12.94
C PRO A 103 3.03 2.68 -13.08
N GLN A 104 4.30 2.53 -12.73
CA GLN A 104 4.97 1.22 -12.69
C GLN A 104 4.70 0.47 -11.37
N VAL A 105 4.24 1.19 -10.35
CA VAL A 105 3.97 0.67 -9.01
C VAL A 105 3.00 1.61 -8.30
N LEU A 106 2.10 1.06 -7.48
CA LEU A 106 1.16 1.82 -6.64
C LEU A 106 1.52 1.72 -5.16
N LEU A 107 1.62 2.86 -4.49
CA LEU A 107 1.62 2.99 -3.05
C LEU A 107 0.18 3.22 -2.57
N VAL A 108 -0.33 2.29 -1.79
CA VAL A 108 -1.74 2.25 -1.39
C VAL A 108 -1.83 2.61 0.10
N ASP A 109 -2.60 3.65 0.45
CA ASP A 109 -2.91 3.96 1.85
C ASP A 109 -3.80 2.86 2.44
N GLY A 110 -3.16 1.91 3.11
CA GLY A 110 -3.82 0.70 3.58
C GLY A 110 -2.89 -0.49 3.66
N ASN A 111 -3.47 -1.66 3.96
CA ASN A 111 -2.71 -2.89 4.16
C ASN A 111 -2.68 -3.77 2.91
N GLY A 112 -1.60 -4.51 2.75
CA GLY A 112 -1.47 -5.65 1.83
C GLY A 112 -1.64 -6.99 2.56
N LEU A 113 -0.58 -7.79 2.63
CA LEU A 113 -0.57 -9.08 3.34
C LEU A 113 -0.75 -8.95 4.87
N LEU A 114 -0.42 -7.80 5.46
CA LEU A 114 -0.69 -7.47 6.86
C LEU A 114 -2.20 -7.26 7.08
N HIS A 115 -2.98 -8.33 6.98
CA HIS A 115 -4.44 -8.31 6.98
C HIS A 115 -4.99 -9.59 7.61
N PRO A 116 -6.17 -9.60 8.29
CA PRO A 116 -6.70 -10.79 8.95
C PRO A 116 -6.90 -12.00 8.01
N ARG A 117 -7.00 -11.72 6.71
CA ARG A 117 -7.14 -12.74 5.65
C ARG A 117 -5.96 -12.79 4.68
N GLY A 118 -4.85 -12.11 5.00
CA GLY A 118 -3.69 -12.00 4.12
C GLY A 118 -4.03 -11.47 2.73
N PHE A 119 -4.97 -10.53 2.65
CA PHE A 119 -5.49 -9.97 1.40
C PHE A 119 -6.19 -8.63 1.66
N GLY A 120 -5.38 -7.62 1.98
CA GLY A 120 -5.84 -6.24 2.17
C GLY A 120 -6.08 -5.51 0.85
N ILE A 121 -6.36 -4.21 0.94
CA ILE A 121 -6.68 -3.35 -0.21
C ILE A 121 -5.56 -3.31 -1.24
N ALA A 122 -4.29 -3.27 -0.82
CA ALA A 122 -3.16 -3.22 -1.74
C ALA A 122 -3.01 -4.52 -2.55
N CYS A 123 -3.24 -5.68 -1.91
CA CYS A 123 -3.27 -6.96 -2.62
C CYS A 123 -4.42 -7.02 -3.62
N HIS A 124 -5.61 -6.59 -3.18
CA HIS A 124 -6.80 -6.67 -4.00
C HIS A 124 -6.72 -5.77 -5.23
N LEU A 125 -6.26 -4.52 -5.05
CA LEU A 125 -6.02 -3.60 -6.16
C LEU A 125 -4.94 -4.13 -7.09
N GLY A 126 -3.81 -4.61 -6.56
CA GLY A 126 -2.71 -5.15 -7.36
C GLY A 126 -3.13 -6.33 -8.22
N VAL A 127 -3.83 -7.32 -7.66
CA VAL A 127 -4.30 -8.48 -8.42
C VAL A 127 -5.30 -8.11 -9.52
N LEU A 128 -6.17 -7.12 -9.30
CA LEU A 128 -7.16 -6.71 -10.30
C LEU A 128 -6.59 -5.79 -11.38
N THR A 129 -5.52 -5.05 -11.09
CA THR A 129 -4.86 -4.13 -12.03
C THR A 129 -3.63 -4.73 -12.69
N ASP A 130 -3.15 -5.88 -12.18
CA ASP A 130 -1.87 -6.51 -12.53
C ASP A 130 -0.65 -5.57 -12.38
N LEU A 131 -0.77 -4.56 -11.50
CA LEU A 131 0.31 -3.64 -11.18
C LEU A 131 1.02 -4.05 -9.88
N PRO A 132 2.34 -3.84 -9.79
CA PRO A 132 3.03 -3.86 -8.51
C PRO A 132 2.35 -2.93 -7.50
N CYS A 133 2.01 -3.45 -6.32
CA CYS A 133 1.30 -2.73 -5.28
C CYS A 133 1.94 -2.92 -3.92
N ILE A 134 2.05 -1.84 -3.15
CA ILE A 134 2.59 -1.83 -1.79
C ILE A 134 1.54 -1.23 -0.85
N GLY A 135 1.22 -1.96 0.23
CA GLY A 135 0.39 -1.43 1.30
C GLY A 135 1.23 -0.59 2.26
N VAL A 136 0.87 0.67 2.44
CA VAL A 136 1.52 1.63 3.33
C VAL A 136 0.53 2.08 4.40
N ALA A 137 0.51 1.40 5.54
CA ALA A 137 -0.42 1.69 6.63
C ALA A 137 0.17 2.66 7.67
N LYS A 138 -0.67 3.54 8.21
CA LYS A 138 -0.28 4.53 9.25
C LYS A 138 -0.37 3.98 10.68
N ASN A 139 -1.02 2.84 10.87
CA ASN A 139 -1.26 2.19 12.16
C ASN A 139 -1.06 0.66 12.04
N LEU A 140 -0.64 0.02 13.13
CA LEU A 140 -0.54 -1.43 13.20
C LEU A 140 -1.93 -2.06 13.15
N LEU A 141 -2.13 -3.03 12.26
CA LEU A 141 -3.32 -3.86 12.27
C LEU A 141 -3.10 -5.09 13.15
N HIS A 142 -4.00 -5.35 14.09
CA HIS A 142 -3.84 -6.46 15.04
C HIS A 142 -4.25 -7.78 14.39
N VAL A 143 -3.28 -8.52 13.87
CA VAL A 143 -3.46 -9.77 13.11
C VAL A 143 -2.38 -10.77 13.47
N ASP A 144 -2.71 -12.06 13.47
CA ASP A 144 -1.75 -13.14 13.75
C ASP A 144 -0.93 -12.91 15.04
N GLY A 145 -1.61 -12.47 16.11
CA GLY A 145 -0.99 -12.15 17.39
C GLY A 145 -0.18 -10.86 17.45
N LEU A 146 -0.01 -10.13 16.34
CA LEU A 146 0.57 -8.78 16.36
C LEU A 146 -0.35 -7.84 17.12
N VAL A 147 0.21 -7.14 18.11
CA VAL A 147 -0.51 -6.17 18.95
C VAL A 147 0.39 -4.98 19.24
N ARG A 148 -0.23 -3.81 19.47
CA ARG A 148 0.50 -2.60 19.84
C ARG A 148 0.71 -2.49 21.36
N ASP A 149 1.41 -3.46 21.92
CA ASP A 149 1.77 -3.51 23.35
C ASP A 149 3.02 -2.67 23.69
N GLU A 150 3.52 -2.74 24.93
CA GLU A 150 4.73 -2.01 25.32
C GLU A 150 5.98 -2.54 24.61
N GLN A 151 6.09 -3.85 24.36
CA GLN A 151 7.22 -4.41 23.62
C GLN A 151 7.30 -3.82 22.21
N HIS A 152 6.18 -3.80 21.48
CA HIS A 152 6.12 -3.16 20.16
C HIS A 152 6.46 -1.67 20.23
N LYS A 153 5.97 -0.95 21.25
CA LYS A 153 6.31 0.47 21.43
C LYS A 153 7.80 0.67 21.71
N GLU A 154 8.44 -0.21 22.48
CA GLU A 154 9.89 -0.17 22.72
C GLU A 154 10.68 -0.43 21.44
N GLN A 155 10.29 -1.40 20.62
CA GLN A 155 10.89 -1.64 19.30
C GLN A 155 10.72 -0.44 18.37
N VAL A 156 9.55 0.21 18.37
CA VAL A 156 9.36 1.45 17.61
C VAL A 156 10.25 2.58 18.14
N ARG A 157 10.38 2.72 19.47
CA ARG A 157 11.25 3.71 20.10
C ARG A 157 12.73 3.43 19.83
N SER A 158 13.13 2.19 19.53
CA SER A 158 14.52 1.84 19.24
C SER A 158 14.97 2.25 17.84
N LEU A 159 14.04 2.47 16.89
CA LEU A 159 14.35 3.03 15.57
C LEU A 159 14.78 4.49 15.72
N GLN A 160 16.09 4.78 15.62
CA GLN A 160 16.67 6.12 15.81
C GLN A 160 16.81 6.92 14.52
N ARG A 161 17.06 6.25 13.39
CA ARG A 161 17.37 6.90 12.11
C ARG A 161 16.31 6.64 11.05
N SER A 162 16.16 7.59 10.13
CA SER A 162 15.33 7.38 8.94
C SER A 162 15.83 6.18 8.13
N GLY A 163 14.90 5.32 7.73
CA GLY A 163 15.19 4.08 7.03
C GLY A 163 15.43 2.86 7.91
N GLU A 164 15.57 3.02 9.23
CA GLU A 164 15.62 1.87 10.13
C GLU A 164 14.25 1.18 10.18
N ALA A 165 14.29 -0.16 10.16
CA ALA A 165 13.10 -0.97 10.05
C ALA A 165 13.29 -2.31 10.79
N PHE A 166 12.18 -2.93 11.20
CA PHE A 166 12.17 -4.29 11.77
C PHE A 166 10.95 -5.08 11.29
N PRO A 167 11.05 -6.42 11.18
CA PRO A 167 9.98 -7.25 10.67
C PRO A 167 8.81 -7.38 11.65
N LEU A 168 7.60 -7.46 11.11
CA LEU A 168 6.38 -7.83 11.83
C LEU A 168 6.15 -9.33 11.68
N THR A 169 6.71 -10.13 12.59
CA THR A 169 6.53 -11.58 12.61
C THR A 169 5.32 -11.94 13.47
N GLY A 170 4.30 -12.55 12.86
CA GLY A 170 3.13 -13.05 13.58
C GLY A 170 3.43 -14.33 14.37
N THR A 171 2.49 -14.77 15.20
CA THR A 171 2.62 -15.99 16.02
C THR A 171 2.70 -17.26 15.18
N SER A 172 2.26 -17.22 13.92
CA SER A 172 2.50 -18.29 12.95
C SER A 172 3.96 -18.44 12.50
N GLY A 173 4.83 -17.49 12.86
CA GLY A 173 6.21 -17.39 12.39
C GLY A 173 6.38 -16.68 11.05
N LYS A 174 5.28 -16.27 10.41
CA LYS A 174 5.32 -15.55 9.13
C LYS A 174 5.64 -14.07 9.34
N VAL A 175 6.50 -13.52 8.47
CA VAL A 175 6.70 -12.07 8.37
C VAL A 175 5.57 -11.49 7.52
N LEU A 176 4.72 -10.67 8.12
CA LEU A 176 3.54 -10.09 7.47
C LEU A 176 3.79 -8.67 6.91
N GLY A 177 4.89 -8.06 7.30
CA GLY A 177 5.28 -6.71 6.89
C GLY A 177 6.51 -6.24 7.64
N MET A 178 6.77 -4.93 7.54
CA MET A 178 7.88 -4.24 8.17
C MET A 178 7.39 -2.95 8.82
N VAL A 179 7.90 -2.67 10.02
CA VAL A 179 7.80 -1.35 10.63
C VAL A 179 8.94 -0.51 10.08
N LEU A 180 8.64 0.66 9.53
CA LEU A 180 9.61 1.57 8.92
C LEU A 180 9.56 2.94 9.60
N ARG A 181 10.69 3.42 10.12
CA ARG A 181 10.85 4.85 10.43
C ARG A 181 11.14 5.59 9.14
N SER A 182 10.11 6.14 8.50
CA SER A 182 10.22 6.74 7.17
C SER A 182 10.93 8.09 7.13
N HIS A 183 10.99 8.81 8.25
CA HIS A 183 11.49 10.17 8.28
C HIS A 183 12.15 10.51 9.62
N GLU A 184 13.19 11.35 9.59
CA GLU A 184 13.96 11.71 10.78
C GLU A 184 13.13 12.50 11.80
N ASN A 185 12.30 13.43 11.34
CA ASN A 185 11.46 14.30 12.19
C ASN A 185 10.17 13.64 12.70
N SER A 186 10.00 12.32 12.55
CA SER A 186 8.83 11.60 13.06
C SER A 186 9.22 10.27 13.69
N SER A 187 8.80 10.08 14.94
CA SER A 187 8.88 8.78 15.65
C SER A 187 7.70 7.85 15.33
N ARG A 188 6.67 8.34 14.63
CA ARG A 188 5.53 7.52 14.20
C ARG A 188 5.90 6.74 12.93
N PRO A 189 6.01 5.40 12.98
CA PRO A 189 6.42 4.61 11.84
C PRO A 189 5.30 4.47 10.80
N LEU A 190 5.68 3.92 9.66
CA LEU A 190 4.78 3.30 8.69
C LEU A 190 4.83 1.78 8.83
N TYR A 191 3.74 1.12 8.47
CA TYR A 191 3.62 -0.33 8.46
C TYR A 191 3.50 -0.76 7.00
N VAL A 192 4.62 -1.23 6.44
CA VAL A 192 4.73 -1.58 5.03
C VAL A 192 4.46 -3.07 4.86
N SER A 193 3.61 -3.44 3.91
CA SER A 193 3.32 -4.84 3.59
C SER A 193 3.19 -5.02 2.09
N VAL A 194 3.55 -6.22 1.61
CA VAL A 194 3.43 -6.57 0.19
C VAL A 194 1.96 -6.51 -0.23
N GLY A 195 1.67 -5.82 -1.33
CA GLY A 195 0.39 -5.89 -2.01
C GLY A 195 0.43 -6.98 -3.09
N HIS A 196 1.20 -6.76 -4.15
CA HIS A 196 1.29 -7.64 -5.30
C HIS A 196 2.57 -7.35 -6.10
N ARG A 197 3.22 -8.37 -6.68
CA ARG A 197 4.32 -8.25 -7.66
C ARG A 197 5.53 -7.46 -7.17
N VAL A 198 5.80 -7.50 -5.87
CA VAL A 198 6.94 -6.85 -5.23
C VAL A 198 7.35 -7.62 -3.98
N SER A 199 8.65 -7.77 -3.75
CA SER A 199 9.15 -8.36 -2.50
C SER A 199 9.04 -7.39 -1.33
N LEU A 200 8.99 -7.88 -0.09
CA LEU A 200 8.90 -7.01 1.09
C LEU A 200 10.13 -6.09 1.21
N GLY A 201 11.32 -6.57 0.89
CA GLY A 201 12.55 -5.77 0.94
C GLY A 201 12.53 -4.61 -0.06
N THR A 202 12.14 -4.89 -1.30
CA THR A 202 11.94 -3.88 -2.36
C THR A 202 10.85 -2.89 -1.95
N ALA A 203 9.73 -3.37 -1.42
CA ALA A 203 8.63 -2.52 -0.97
C ALA A 203 9.06 -1.51 0.10
N VAL A 204 9.77 -1.95 1.14
CA VAL A 204 10.28 -1.07 2.21
C VAL A 204 11.27 -0.06 1.67
N SER A 205 12.18 -0.50 0.81
CA SER A 205 13.22 0.35 0.22
C SER A 205 12.61 1.43 -0.70
N LEU A 206 11.60 1.07 -1.49
CA LEU A 206 10.90 2.00 -2.37
C LEU A 206 10.05 2.99 -1.57
N VAL A 207 9.29 2.53 -0.57
CA VAL A 207 8.52 3.42 0.31
C VAL A 207 9.43 4.45 0.96
N ARG A 208 10.58 4.02 1.49
CA ARG A 208 11.58 4.94 2.05
C ARG A 208 12.08 5.95 1.01
N ALA A 209 12.38 5.51 -0.22
CA ALA A 209 12.86 6.39 -1.27
C ALA A 209 11.82 7.43 -1.72
N CYS A 210 10.52 7.14 -1.54
CA CYS A 210 9.43 8.07 -1.84
C CYS A 210 9.12 9.05 -0.69
N CYS A 211 9.67 8.86 0.51
CA CYS A 211 9.36 9.69 1.67
C CYS A 211 10.20 10.98 1.72
N ARG A 212 9.65 12.08 1.19
CA ARG A 212 10.17 13.46 1.43
C ARG A 212 9.84 13.98 2.82
N PHE A 213 8.73 13.49 3.38
CA PHE A 213 8.28 13.73 4.74
C PHE A 213 7.98 12.38 5.40
N ARG A 214 7.24 12.36 6.52
CA ARG A 214 6.79 11.09 7.14
C ARG A 214 5.95 10.24 6.16
N VAL A 215 5.04 10.87 5.44
CA VAL A 215 4.24 10.28 4.35
C VAL A 215 4.59 11.08 3.11
#